data_AF-J2Z8K4-F1
#
_entry.id   AF-J2Z8K4-F1
#
_cell.length_a   1.000
_cell.length_b   1.000
_cell.length_c   1.000
_cell.angle_alpha   90.00
_cell.angle_beta   90.00
_cell.angle_gamma   90.00
#
_symmetry.space_group_name_H-M   'P 1'
#
loop_
_entity.id
_entity.type
_entity.pdbx_description
1 polymer ?
#
loop_
_entity_poly.entity_id
_entity_poly.type
_entity_poly.pdbx_seq_one_letter_code
_entity_poly.pdbx_strand_id
1 'polypeptide(L)'
;MFFEINGELVDFDRSKYYLDNIEEKNPETVYFHFHEDEDAHGPNEWSNEKKIITLARGLNLLPEISYEKSNGNHVIGYEGATYHGGNEGTSISMYEGTGQIDPTAHQVAHNENYYVKITTQDSKRDVDSSHDAELGTLLFDINNIRLDFSQPKFLEDNTGAASFHFHEDQHPFLWYREGEVTLQAALNSLPGITYRQTSGGSHIIEYDGKESYSMTYDETNEEDELVIRQRTTDIDPTTYSPESGDIIWVYVHSQRAPENEH
;
A
#
# COMPACT_ATOMS: atom_id res chain seq x y z
N MET A 1 -5.07 -3.98 1.93
CA MET A 1 -5.52 -2.93 2.87
C MET A 1 -4.35 -2.05 3.24
N PHE A 2 -4.50 -0.74 3.03
CA PHE A 2 -3.59 0.29 3.52
C PHE A 2 -4.26 1.01 4.69
N PHE A 3 -3.54 1.21 5.79
CA PHE A 3 -3.98 2.01 6.91
C PHE A 3 -2.94 3.09 7.17
N GLU A 4 -3.26 4.32 6.76
CA GLU A 4 -2.40 5.50 6.86
C GLU A 4 -2.79 6.34 8.08
N ILE A 5 -1.83 6.64 8.94
CA ILE A 5 -1.94 7.63 10.01
C ILE A 5 -0.88 8.70 9.76
N ASN A 6 -1.30 9.91 9.41
CA ASN A 6 -0.41 11.06 9.21
C ASN A 6 0.73 10.83 8.21
N GLY A 7 0.46 10.08 7.14
CA GLY A 7 1.48 9.73 6.16
C GLY A 7 2.26 8.48 6.49
N GLU A 8 2.07 7.84 7.64
CA GLU A 8 2.74 6.59 8.00
C GLU A 8 1.78 5.41 7.83
N LEU A 9 2.26 4.35 7.18
CA LEU A 9 1.48 3.14 6.99
C LEU A 9 1.65 2.22 8.19
N VAL A 10 0.54 1.68 8.69
CA VAL A 10 0.56 0.56 9.62
C VAL A 10 1.18 -0.64 8.91
N ASP A 11 2.12 -1.28 9.60
CA ASP A 11 2.75 -2.52 9.18
C ASP A 11 1.90 -3.72 9.62
N PHE A 12 1.18 -4.32 8.66
CA PHE A 12 0.37 -5.51 8.89
C PHE A 12 1.17 -6.81 8.81
N ASP A 13 2.45 -6.76 8.46
CA ASP A 13 3.40 -7.89 8.46
C ASP A 13 3.93 -8.21 9.88
N ARG A 14 3.20 -7.75 10.89
CA ARG A 14 3.50 -8.00 12.30
C ARG A 14 2.69 -9.18 12.78
N SER A 15 3.37 -10.11 13.45
CA SER A 15 2.76 -11.34 14.01
C SER A 15 1.48 -11.11 14.83
N LYS A 16 1.32 -9.95 15.47
CA LYS A 16 0.10 -9.59 16.19
C LYS A 16 -1.16 -9.55 15.31
N TYR A 17 -1.05 -9.43 13.98
CA TYR A 17 -2.21 -9.36 13.07
C TYR A 17 -2.56 -10.70 12.41
N TYR A 18 -1.70 -11.72 12.56
CA TYR A 18 -1.89 -13.00 11.88
C TYR A 18 -2.92 -13.87 12.56
N LEU A 19 -3.76 -14.52 11.74
CA LEU A 19 -4.85 -15.39 12.20
C LEU A 19 -4.37 -16.39 13.26
N ASP A 20 -3.31 -17.13 12.96
CA ASP A 20 -2.75 -18.18 13.82
C ASP A 20 -2.36 -17.69 15.22
N ASN A 21 -2.04 -16.40 15.36
CA ASN A 21 -1.66 -15.80 16.63
C ASN A 21 -2.84 -15.26 17.45
N ILE A 22 -4.00 -15.05 16.81
CA ILE A 22 -5.14 -14.33 17.40
C ILE A 22 -6.41 -15.18 17.50
N GLU A 23 -6.59 -16.18 16.64
CA GLU A 23 -7.84 -16.93 16.53
C GLU A 23 -8.22 -17.70 17.80
N GLU A 24 -7.22 -18.19 18.55
CA GLU A 24 -7.48 -18.92 19.80
C GLU A 24 -8.21 -18.05 20.82
N LYS A 25 -7.84 -16.76 20.89
CA LYS A 25 -8.40 -15.80 21.85
C LYS A 25 -9.61 -15.05 21.29
N ASN A 26 -9.67 -14.88 19.97
CA ASN A 26 -10.74 -14.18 19.30
C ASN A 26 -11.15 -14.94 18.02
N PRO A 27 -11.94 -16.02 18.12
CA PRO A 27 -12.26 -16.88 16.98
C PRO A 27 -12.97 -16.20 15.81
N GLU A 28 -13.51 -14.99 16.03
CA GLU A 28 -14.16 -14.22 14.97
C GLU A 28 -13.18 -13.52 14.03
N THR A 29 -11.87 -13.47 14.36
CA THR A 29 -10.82 -12.91 13.48
C THR A 29 -10.72 -13.66 12.16
N VAL A 30 -11.15 -14.91 12.10
CA VAL A 30 -11.25 -15.67 10.84
C VAL A 30 -12.14 -14.97 9.80
N TYR A 31 -13.03 -14.06 10.21
CA TYR A 31 -13.85 -13.27 9.29
C TYR A 31 -13.10 -12.09 8.64
N PHE A 32 -11.95 -11.68 9.18
CA PHE A 32 -11.06 -10.65 8.63
C PHE A 32 -9.69 -10.70 9.32
N HIS A 33 -8.65 -11.13 8.61
CA HIS A 33 -7.32 -11.37 9.17
C HIS A 33 -6.21 -11.24 8.11
N PHE A 34 -4.97 -11.35 8.57
CA PHE A 34 -3.77 -11.46 7.76
C PHE A 34 -3.12 -12.84 8.02
N HIS A 35 -2.19 -13.26 7.17
CA HIS A 35 -1.43 -14.50 7.31
C HIS A 35 0.06 -14.22 7.44
N GLU A 36 0.80 -15.17 8.03
CA GLU A 36 2.26 -15.09 8.20
C GLU A 36 3.04 -15.40 6.92
N ASP A 37 2.46 -16.17 6.01
CA ASP A 37 3.19 -16.74 4.88
C ASP A 37 3.48 -15.68 3.80
N GLU A 38 4.68 -15.11 3.82
CA GLU A 38 5.16 -14.13 2.83
C GLU A 38 5.19 -14.68 1.39
N ASP A 39 5.22 -16.00 1.20
CA ASP A 39 5.16 -16.62 -0.13
C ASP A 39 3.70 -16.82 -0.60
N ALA A 40 2.71 -16.77 0.31
CA ALA A 40 1.29 -16.92 0.00
C ALA A 40 0.47 -15.61 0.15
N HIS A 41 0.88 -14.67 1.00
CA HIS A 41 0.13 -13.45 1.23
C HIS A 41 1.05 -12.24 1.31
N GLY A 42 0.67 -11.18 0.61
CA GLY A 42 1.39 -9.91 0.67
C GLY A 42 1.23 -9.20 2.03
N PRO A 43 2.13 -8.27 2.37
CA PRO A 43 2.13 -7.56 3.66
C PRO A 43 0.86 -6.73 3.93
N ASN A 44 0.05 -6.47 2.91
CA ASN A 44 -1.22 -5.74 3.03
C ASN A 44 -2.41 -6.58 2.57
N GLU A 45 -2.22 -7.86 2.31
CA GLU A 45 -3.27 -8.73 1.83
C GLU A 45 -4.07 -9.27 3.01
N TRP A 46 -5.39 -9.07 2.93
CA TRP A 46 -6.30 -9.48 3.98
C TRP A 46 -7.19 -10.59 3.44
N SER A 47 -7.54 -11.52 4.32
CA SER A 47 -8.40 -12.65 4.02
C SER A 47 -9.70 -12.55 4.81
N ASN A 48 -10.79 -13.05 4.24
CA ASN A 48 -12.03 -13.31 4.97
C ASN A 48 -12.54 -14.72 4.71
N GLU A 49 -12.79 -15.46 5.78
CA GLU A 49 -13.37 -16.78 5.70
C GLU A 49 -14.71 -16.85 6.42
N LYS A 50 -15.50 -17.88 6.10
CA LYS A 50 -16.72 -18.34 6.82
C LYS A 50 -17.91 -17.37 6.81
N LYS A 51 -17.70 -16.05 6.84
CA LYS A 51 -18.76 -15.05 6.91
C LYS A 51 -18.31 -13.69 6.38
N ILE A 52 -19.17 -13.09 5.57
CA ILE A 52 -19.04 -11.69 5.15
C ILE A 52 -19.46 -10.77 6.30
N ILE A 53 -18.59 -9.81 6.63
CA ILE A 53 -18.79 -8.79 7.66
C ILE A 53 -18.61 -7.39 7.06
N THR A 54 -18.96 -6.34 7.80
CA THR A 54 -18.68 -4.97 7.34
C THR A 54 -17.22 -4.58 7.59
N LEU A 55 -16.67 -3.63 6.84
CA LEU A 55 -15.30 -3.13 7.08
C LEU A 55 -15.14 -2.62 8.53
N ALA A 56 -16.14 -1.92 9.06
CA ALA A 56 -16.16 -1.50 10.46
C ALA A 56 -16.04 -2.66 11.46
N ARG A 57 -16.57 -3.84 11.11
CA ARG A 57 -16.43 -5.04 11.95
C ARG A 57 -15.04 -5.64 11.79
N GLY A 58 -14.51 -5.68 10.56
CA GLY A 58 -13.15 -6.14 10.27
C GLY A 58 -12.09 -5.37 11.06
N LEU A 59 -12.16 -4.04 11.04
CA LEU A 59 -11.25 -3.18 11.82
C LEU A 59 -11.29 -3.52 13.32
N ASN A 60 -12.47 -3.81 13.87
CA ASN A 60 -12.65 -4.18 15.28
C ASN A 60 -12.22 -5.61 15.63
N LEU A 61 -11.85 -6.43 14.65
CA LEU A 61 -11.29 -7.77 14.88
C LEU A 61 -9.76 -7.74 14.97
N LEU A 62 -9.12 -6.75 14.33
CA LEU A 62 -7.67 -6.60 14.35
C LEU A 62 -7.19 -6.09 15.73
N PRO A 63 -6.13 -6.67 16.31
CA PRO A 63 -5.60 -6.21 17.59
C PRO A 63 -5.20 -4.75 17.58
N GLU A 64 -5.48 -4.07 18.69
CA GLU A 64 -5.14 -2.65 18.93
C GLU A 64 -5.79 -1.65 17.95
N ILE A 65 -6.62 -2.12 17.02
CA ILE A 65 -7.45 -1.30 16.15
C ILE A 65 -8.89 -1.36 16.67
N SER A 66 -9.56 -0.22 16.67
CA SER A 66 -11.00 -0.14 16.94
C SER A 66 -11.66 0.89 16.06
N TYR A 67 -12.94 0.68 15.80
CA TYR A 67 -13.77 1.58 15.03
C TYR A 67 -15.14 1.74 15.69
N GLU A 68 -15.62 2.98 15.78
CA GLU A 68 -17.01 3.29 16.07
C GLU A 68 -17.50 4.55 15.33
N LYS A 69 -18.82 4.76 15.35
CA LYS A 69 -19.42 6.06 15.01
C LYS A 69 -19.86 6.76 16.29
N SER A 70 -19.35 7.98 16.50
CA SER A 70 -19.75 8.85 17.60
C SER A 70 -20.30 10.17 17.06
N ASN A 71 -21.56 10.48 17.36
CA ASN A 71 -22.27 11.67 16.87
C ASN A 71 -22.17 11.87 15.35
N GLY A 72 -22.22 10.77 14.58
CA GLY A 72 -22.11 10.78 13.12
C GLY A 72 -20.69 10.85 12.57
N ASN A 73 -19.68 11.03 13.42
CA ASN A 73 -18.27 11.07 13.03
C ASN A 73 -17.60 9.70 13.18
N HIS A 74 -16.61 9.43 12.34
CA HIS A 74 -15.73 8.27 12.51
C HIS A 74 -14.81 8.46 13.72
N VAL A 75 -14.65 7.40 14.51
CA VAL A 75 -13.70 7.33 15.61
C VAL A 75 -12.89 6.06 15.43
N ILE A 76 -11.56 6.18 15.44
CA ILE A 76 -10.64 5.05 15.30
C ILE A 76 -9.67 5.05 16.47
N GLY A 77 -9.50 3.90 17.12
CA GLY A 77 -8.40 3.66 18.02
C GLY A 77 -7.27 2.90 17.32
N TYR A 78 -6.02 3.27 17.61
CA TYR A 78 -4.82 2.54 17.15
C TYR A 78 -3.72 2.64 18.22
N GLU A 79 -3.18 1.50 18.65
CA GLU A 79 -2.08 1.41 19.64
C GLU A 79 -2.27 2.30 20.89
N GLY A 80 -3.51 2.34 21.39
CA GLY A 80 -3.89 3.13 22.58
C GLY A 80 -4.17 4.61 22.32
N ALA A 81 -3.90 5.13 21.12
CA ALA A 81 -4.36 6.44 20.68
C ALA A 81 -5.82 6.38 20.19
N THR A 82 -6.53 7.51 20.25
CA THR A 82 -7.90 7.63 19.72
C THR A 82 -8.02 8.87 18.84
N TYR A 83 -8.39 8.65 17.60
CA TYR A 83 -8.61 9.67 16.58
C TYR A 83 -10.11 9.87 16.39
N HIS A 84 -10.57 11.10 16.54
CA HIS A 84 -11.99 11.43 16.46
C HIS A 84 -12.22 12.44 15.32
N GLY A 85 -12.89 12.02 14.25
CA GLY A 85 -13.10 12.86 13.05
C GLY A 85 -13.97 14.10 13.27
N GLY A 86 -14.64 14.21 14.43
CA GLY A 86 -15.33 15.43 14.85
C GLY A 86 -14.44 16.48 15.54
N ASN A 87 -13.17 16.15 15.83
CA ASN A 87 -12.23 17.11 16.42
C ASN A 87 -11.67 18.03 15.34
N GLU A 88 -11.49 19.30 15.67
CA GLU A 88 -10.81 20.25 14.78
C GLU A 88 -9.43 19.70 14.39
N GLY A 89 -9.13 19.76 13.10
CA GLY A 89 -7.85 19.29 12.58
C GLY A 89 -7.70 17.79 12.43
N THR A 90 -8.72 16.98 12.74
CA THR A 90 -8.70 15.53 12.51
C THR A 90 -9.65 15.17 11.37
N SER A 91 -9.17 14.40 10.40
CA SER A 91 -10.00 13.82 9.33
C SER A 91 -9.77 12.31 9.27
N ILE A 92 -10.85 11.57 9.06
CA ILE A 92 -10.85 10.11 8.92
C ILE A 92 -11.69 9.77 7.71
N SER A 93 -11.14 8.99 6.78
CA SER A 93 -11.82 8.58 5.56
C SER A 93 -11.44 7.15 5.18
N MET A 94 -12.33 6.45 4.49
CA MET A 94 -12.16 5.05 4.10
C MET A 94 -12.61 4.87 2.67
N TYR A 95 -11.86 4.10 1.91
CA TYR A 95 -12.07 3.89 0.49
C TYR A 95 -11.98 2.41 0.16
N GLU A 96 -12.76 1.99 -0.83
CA GLU A 96 -12.53 0.80 -1.64
C GLU A 96 -12.05 1.30 -3.01
N GLY A 97 -10.85 0.90 -3.40
CA GLY A 97 -10.17 1.45 -4.58
C GLY A 97 -10.05 2.98 -4.51
N THR A 98 -10.75 3.66 -5.40
CA THR A 98 -10.82 5.14 -5.45
C THR A 98 -12.13 5.71 -4.87
N GLY A 99 -13.08 4.83 -4.54
CA GLY A 99 -14.41 5.21 -4.06
C GLY A 99 -14.47 5.31 -2.54
N GLN A 100 -14.89 6.46 -2.01
CA GLN A 100 -15.12 6.60 -0.57
C GLN A 100 -16.33 5.75 -0.15
N ILE A 101 -16.20 5.01 0.95
CA ILE A 101 -17.21 4.08 1.46
C ILE A 101 -17.66 4.45 2.88
N ASP A 102 -18.87 4.01 3.26
CA ASP A 102 -19.30 3.97 4.65
C ASP A 102 -18.93 2.60 5.24
N PRO A 103 -17.95 2.49 6.15
CA PRO A 103 -17.49 1.21 6.67
C PRO A 103 -18.54 0.47 7.50
N THR A 104 -19.59 1.16 7.96
CA THR A 104 -20.70 0.53 8.71
C THR A 104 -21.71 -0.17 7.81
N ALA A 105 -21.69 0.11 6.52
CA ALA A 105 -22.58 -0.48 5.52
C ALA A 105 -21.83 -1.33 4.49
N HIS A 106 -20.59 -0.98 4.17
CA HIS A 106 -19.75 -1.69 3.21
C HIS A 106 -19.38 -3.08 3.74
N GLN A 107 -19.82 -4.12 3.03
CA GLN A 107 -19.49 -5.51 3.31
C GLN A 107 -18.19 -5.87 2.61
N VAL A 108 -17.29 -6.56 3.33
CA VAL A 108 -16.00 -6.91 2.76
C VAL A 108 -16.13 -8.02 1.74
N ALA A 109 -15.47 -7.85 0.59
CA ALA A 109 -15.38 -8.85 -0.44
C ALA A 109 -13.92 -9.13 -0.80
N HIS A 110 -13.63 -10.40 -1.07
CA HIS A 110 -12.32 -10.84 -1.53
C HIS A 110 -11.83 -9.98 -2.71
N ASN A 111 -10.52 -9.71 -2.75
CA ASN A 111 -9.85 -8.84 -3.71
C ASN A 111 -10.22 -7.35 -3.65
N GLU A 112 -10.96 -6.88 -2.64
CA GLU A 112 -11.18 -5.45 -2.44
C GLU A 112 -9.95 -4.76 -1.82
N ASN A 113 -9.63 -3.59 -2.36
CA ASN A 113 -8.49 -2.79 -1.96
C ASN A 113 -8.91 -1.65 -1.04
N TYR A 114 -8.79 -1.85 0.28
CA TYR A 114 -9.13 -0.79 1.23
C TYR A 114 -8.01 0.20 1.48
N TYR A 115 -8.39 1.47 1.62
CA TYR A 115 -7.53 2.53 2.12
C TYR A 115 -8.22 3.23 3.30
N VAL A 116 -7.66 3.10 4.51
CA VAL A 116 -8.09 3.84 5.70
C VAL A 116 -7.10 4.97 5.92
N LYS A 117 -7.58 6.22 5.95
CA LYS A 117 -6.73 7.40 6.11
C LYS A 117 -7.14 8.21 7.33
N ILE A 118 -6.16 8.50 8.19
CA ILE A 118 -6.26 9.41 9.32
C ILE A 118 -5.26 10.54 9.13
N THR A 119 -5.71 11.79 9.30
CA THR A 119 -4.84 12.98 9.28
C THR A 119 -5.17 13.89 10.45
N THR A 120 -4.16 14.32 11.19
CA THR A 120 -4.23 15.25 12.33
C THR A 120 -3.36 16.49 12.10
N GLN A 121 -3.75 17.64 12.66
CA GLN A 121 -3.09 18.95 12.45
C GLN A 121 -1.61 19.00 12.88
N ASP A 122 -1.20 18.18 13.86
CA ASP A 122 0.11 18.31 14.53
C ASP A 122 1.18 17.32 14.05
N SER A 123 0.92 16.58 12.97
CA SER A 123 1.78 15.47 12.59
C SER A 123 2.46 15.73 11.26
N LYS A 124 3.77 15.96 11.33
CA LYS A 124 4.68 15.75 10.20
C LYS A 124 5.18 14.31 10.32
N ARG A 125 5.33 13.63 9.18
CA ARG A 125 6.07 12.36 9.11
C ARG A 125 7.45 12.60 9.74
N ASP A 126 7.89 11.71 10.64
CA ASP A 126 9.21 11.82 11.27
C ASP A 126 10.27 11.32 10.28
N VAL A 127 10.59 12.16 9.30
CA VAL A 127 11.65 11.93 8.31
C VAL A 127 12.78 12.89 8.60
N ASP A 128 14.01 12.36 8.59
CA ASP A 128 15.20 13.16 8.81
C ASP A 128 15.31 14.25 7.73
N SER A 129 15.21 15.51 8.15
CA SER A 129 15.31 16.69 7.29
C SER A 129 16.74 17.00 6.86
N SER A 130 17.68 16.06 7.03
CA SER A 130 19.11 16.25 6.75
C SER A 130 19.43 16.29 5.26
N HIS A 131 18.49 15.92 4.40
CA HIS A 131 18.60 15.98 2.94
C HIS A 131 17.64 17.02 2.35
N ASP A 132 18.10 17.85 1.41
CA ASP A 132 17.27 18.77 0.61
C ASP A 132 16.38 17.99 -0.43
N ALA A 133 16.05 16.73 -0.14
CA ALA A 133 15.30 15.84 -1.00
C ALA A 133 13.80 15.86 -0.65
N GLU A 134 12.96 15.68 -1.65
CA GLU A 134 11.56 15.31 -1.42
C GLU A 134 11.48 13.82 -1.09
N LEU A 135 10.56 13.47 -0.19
CA LEU A 135 10.46 12.13 0.37
C LEU A 135 9.04 11.60 0.22
N GLY A 136 8.90 10.32 -0.09
CA GLY A 136 7.60 9.66 -0.14
C GLY A 136 7.73 8.14 -0.06
N THR A 137 6.63 7.43 -0.22
CA THR A 137 6.59 5.97 -0.16
C THR A 137 6.27 5.40 -1.53
N LEU A 138 7.01 4.39 -1.97
CA LEU A 138 6.70 3.59 -3.15
C LEU A 138 6.43 2.14 -2.72
N LEU A 139 5.23 1.68 -2.98
CA LEU A 139 4.84 0.29 -2.82
C LEU A 139 4.69 -0.30 -4.21
N PHE A 140 5.45 -1.35 -4.51
CA PHE A 140 5.39 -2.04 -5.79
C PHE A 140 5.12 -3.52 -5.51
N ASP A 141 3.93 -3.98 -5.90
CA ASP A 141 3.52 -5.37 -5.67
C ASP A 141 3.21 -6.08 -6.98
N ILE A 142 3.60 -7.34 -7.08
CA ILE A 142 3.26 -8.24 -8.18
C ILE A 142 2.60 -9.49 -7.57
N ASN A 143 1.33 -9.73 -7.87
CA ASN A 143 0.49 -10.72 -7.18
C ASN A 143 0.70 -10.65 -5.66
N ASN A 144 0.54 -9.45 -5.12
CA ASN A 144 0.72 -9.09 -3.72
C ASN A 144 2.13 -9.32 -3.13
N ILE A 145 3.09 -9.86 -3.87
CA ILE A 145 4.50 -9.88 -3.45
C ILE A 145 5.09 -8.49 -3.59
N ARG A 146 5.38 -7.86 -2.44
CA ARG A 146 6.01 -6.55 -2.38
C ARG A 146 7.49 -6.63 -2.71
N LEU A 147 7.94 -5.76 -3.62
CA LEU A 147 9.36 -5.56 -3.88
C LEU A 147 10.01 -4.85 -2.68
N ASP A 148 11.11 -5.42 -2.21
CA ASP A 148 11.96 -4.83 -1.17
C ASP A 148 13.04 -3.93 -1.78
N PHE A 149 12.90 -2.61 -1.63
CA PHE A 149 13.88 -1.65 -2.12
C PHE A 149 15.09 -1.43 -1.19
N SER A 150 15.17 -2.14 -0.05
CA SER A 150 16.42 -2.19 0.73
C SER A 150 17.50 -3.08 0.08
N GLN A 151 17.15 -3.88 -0.92
CA GLN A 151 18.13 -4.70 -1.63
C GLN A 151 19.19 -3.82 -2.30
N PRO A 152 20.49 -4.21 -2.26
CA PRO A 152 21.58 -3.39 -2.76
C PRO A 152 21.38 -2.82 -4.17
N LYS A 153 20.78 -3.60 -5.08
CA LYS A 153 20.54 -3.16 -6.47
C LYS A 153 19.66 -1.92 -6.61
N PHE A 154 18.83 -1.59 -5.61
CA PHE A 154 17.94 -0.42 -5.64
C PHE A 154 18.51 0.81 -4.93
N LEU A 155 19.58 0.63 -4.15
CA LEU A 155 20.19 1.71 -3.37
C LEU A 155 20.94 2.69 -4.27
N GLU A 156 20.96 3.96 -3.89
CA GLU A 156 21.56 5.07 -4.64
C GLU A 156 22.96 4.74 -5.18
N ASP A 157 23.83 4.21 -4.31
CA ASP A 157 25.22 3.82 -4.61
C ASP A 157 25.34 2.84 -5.79
N ASN A 158 24.28 2.10 -6.11
CA ASN A 158 24.27 1.04 -7.12
C ASN A 158 23.44 1.37 -8.37
N THR A 159 22.53 2.35 -8.30
CA THR A 159 21.68 2.75 -9.44
C THR A 159 22.29 3.90 -10.25
N GLY A 160 23.07 4.78 -9.59
CA GLY A 160 23.56 6.02 -10.20
C GLY A 160 22.44 7.01 -10.57
N ALA A 161 21.22 6.76 -10.09
CA ALA A 161 20.04 7.58 -10.36
C ALA A 161 19.99 8.75 -9.36
N ALA A 162 20.55 9.90 -9.75
CA ALA A 162 20.62 11.06 -8.86
C ALA A 162 19.24 11.56 -8.42
N SER A 163 18.23 11.51 -9.29
CA SER A 163 16.95 12.21 -9.03
C SER A 163 15.87 11.39 -8.34
N PHE A 164 15.97 10.06 -8.28
CA PHE A 164 15.02 9.20 -7.55
C PHE A 164 15.74 7.93 -7.08
N HIS A 165 15.83 7.73 -5.76
CA HIS A 165 16.65 6.66 -5.20
C HIS A 165 16.16 6.22 -3.80
N PHE A 166 16.77 5.12 -3.31
CA PHE A 166 16.54 4.54 -2.00
C PHE A 166 17.84 4.49 -1.20
N HIS A 167 17.73 4.50 0.13
CA HIS A 167 18.87 4.52 1.07
C HIS A 167 18.88 3.28 1.97
N GLU A 168 20.05 2.97 2.54
CA GLU A 168 20.19 1.95 3.59
C GLU A 168 19.86 2.57 4.96
N ASP A 169 18.59 2.88 5.18
CA ASP A 169 18.10 3.63 6.35
C ASP A 169 17.02 2.89 7.16
N GLN A 170 16.83 1.60 6.90
CA GLN A 170 15.76 0.75 7.46
C GLN A 170 14.34 1.13 7.01
N HIS A 171 14.20 1.98 5.99
CA HIS A 171 12.92 2.32 5.37
C HIS A 171 12.86 1.80 3.92
N PRO A 172 12.61 0.48 3.72
CA PRO A 172 12.71 -0.19 2.42
C PRO A 172 11.76 0.32 1.33
N PHE A 173 10.84 1.23 1.65
CA PHE A 173 9.86 1.80 0.73
C PHE A 173 9.94 3.32 0.65
N LEU A 174 10.83 3.96 1.41
CA LEU A 174 11.01 5.40 1.43
C LEU A 174 11.90 5.79 0.25
N TRP A 175 11.32 6.53 -0.69
CA TRP A 175 12.08 7.10 -1.79
C TRP A 175 12.51 8.52 -1.47
N TYR A 176 13.60 8.91 -2.11
CA TYR A 176 14.22 10.22 -2.06
C TYR A 176 14.30 10.77 -3.47
N ARG A 177 13.89 12.03 -3.64
CA ARG A 177 13.85 12.71 -4.93
C ARG A 177 14.62 14.01 -4.89
N GLU A 178 15.60 14.12 -5.77
CA GLU A 178 16.40 15.33 -5.98
C GLU A 178 16.16 15.90 -7.39
N GLY A 179 15.38 16.98 -7.45
CA GLY A 179 14.98 17.62 -8.70
C GLY A 179 13.71 17.04 -9.33
N GLU A 180 13.35 17.55 -10.51
CA GLU A 180 12.13 17.14 -11.20
C GLU A 180 12.33 15.81 -11.93
N VAL A 181 11.44 14.85 -11.65
CA VAL A 181 11.36 13.57 -12.35
C VAL A 181 9.89 13.16 -12.47
N THR A 182 9.52 12.49 -13.56
CA THR A 182 8.20 11.86 -13.67
C THR A 182 8.23 10.48 -13.04
N LEU A 183 7.07 9.96 -12.61
CA LEU A 183 7.00 8.60 -12.06
C LEU A 183 7.47 7.55 -13.07
N GLN A 184 7.19 7.72 -14.37
CA GLN A 184 7.76 6.85 -15.40
C GLN A 184 9.29 6.85 -15.38
N ALA A 185 9.92 8.04 -15.33
CA ALA A 185 11.37 8.13 -15.33
C ALA A 185 11.98 7.56 -14.04
N ALA A 186 11.30 7.74 -12.90
CA ALA A 186 11.66 7.13 -11.63
C ALA A 186 11.56 5.60 -11.66
N LEU A 187 10.47 5.01 -12.16
CA LEU A 187 10.35 3.55 -12.29
C LEU A 187 11.41 2.98 -13.23
N ASN A 188 11.69 3.67 -14.34
CA ASN A 188 12.71 3.27 -15.32
C ASN A 188 14.16 3.43 -14.83
N SER A 189 14.39 4.11 -13.70
CA SER A 189 15.72 4.15 -13.08
C SER A 189 15.96 2.99 -12.12
N LEU A 190 14.94 2.19 -11.79
CA LEU A 190 15.06 1.05 -10.89
C LEU A 190 15.52 -0.20 -11.65
N PRO A 191 16.64 -0.83 -11.25
CA PRO A 191 17.15 -2.01 -11.96
C PRO A 191 16.15 -3.16 -12.00
N GLY A 192 15.94 -3.69 -13.21
CA GLY A 192 14.98 -4.77 -13.45
C GLY A 192 13.52 -4.32 -13.51
N ILE A 193 13.25 -3.02 -13.60
CA ILE A 193 11.90 -2.48 -13.81
C ILE A 193 11.94 -1.59 -15.05
N THR A 194 11.01 -1.82 -15.98
CA THR A 194 10.76 -0.91 -17.08
C THR A 194 9.27 -0.65 -17.19
N TYR A 195 8.89 0.61 -17.12
CA TYR A 195 7.56 1.12 -17.40
C TYR A 195 7.50 1.78 -18.77
N ARG A 196 6.44 1.46 -19.52
CA ARG A 196 6.05 2.18 -20.73
C ARG A 196 4.53 2.27 -20.84
N GLN A 197 4.05 3.33 -21.49
CA GLN A 197 2.64 3.49 -21.82
C GLN A 197 2.46 3.38 -23.34
N THR A 198 1.42 2.67 -23.77
CA THR A 198 1.05 2.62 -25.19
C THR A 198 0.40 3.94 -25.61
N SER A 199 0.30 4.19 -26.92
CA SER A 199 -0.43 5.36 -27.44
C SER A 199 -1.93 5.35 -27.09
N GLY A 200 -2.48 4.19 -26.70
CA GLY A 200 -3.86 4.02 -26.25
C GLY A 200 -4.06 4.29 -24.75
N GLY A 201 -3.00 4.60 -24.01
CA GLY A 201 -3.04 4.85 -22.56
C GLY A 201 -2.75 3.62 -21.70
N SER A 202 -2.74 2.41 -22.29
CA SER A 202 -2.50 1.17 -21.54
C SER A 202 -1.09 1.10 -20.97
N HIS A 203 -0.99 0.62 -19.73
CA HIS A 203 0.25 0.49 -18.99
C HIS A 203 0.94 -0.84 -19.27
N ILE A 204 2.28 -0.82 -19.33
CA ILE A 204 3.10 -2.01 -19.50
C ILE A 204 4.29 -1.92 -18.54
N ILE A 205 4.49 -2.98 -17.78
CA ILE A 205 5.58 -3.14 -16.83
C ILE A 205 6.37 -4.39 -17.21
N GLU A 206 7.65 -4.23 -17.51
CA GLU A 206 8.59 -5.33 -17.66
C GLU A 206 9.37 -5.45 -16.35
N TYR A 207 9.30 -6.63 -15.74
CA TYR A 207 10.00 -6.94 -14.50
C TYR A 207 11.03 -8.03 -14.76
N ASP A 208 12.28 -7.78 -14.35
CA ASP A 208 13.40 -8.72 -14.39
C ASP A 208 14.01 -8.85 -12.98
N GLY A 209 13.41 -9.72 -12.17
CA GLY A 209 13.80 -9.94 -10.78
C GLY A 209 13.73 -11.41 -10.37
N LYS A 210 12.78 -11.79 -9.51
CA LYS A 210 12.56 -13.19 -9.10
C LYS A 210 12.11 -14.00 -10.32
N GLU A 211 12.78 -15.11 -10.64
CA GLU A 211 12.62 -15.86 -11.90
C GLU A 211 11.14 -16.19 -12.22
N SER A 212 10.35 -16.56 -11.21
CA SER A 212 8.93 -16.91 -11.38
C SER A 212 8.02 -15.72 -11.69
N TYR A 213 8.47 -14.49 -11.45
CA TYR A 213 7.74 -13.25 -11.72
C TYR A 213 8.39 -12.44 -12.86
N SER A 214 9.54 -12.87 -13.38
CA SER A 214 10.27 -12.15 -14.42
C SER A 214 9.54 -12.25 -15.76
N MET A 215 8.77 -11.21 -16.10
CA MET A 215 7.98 -11.15 -17.33
C MET A 215 7.52 -9.73 -17.68
N THR A 216 6.86 -9.61 -18.83
CA THR A 216 6.12 -8.41 -19.24
C THR A 216 4.66 -8.54 -18.83
N TYR A 217 4.19 -7.61 -18.01
CA TYR A 217 2.80 -7.39 -17.63
C TYR A 217 2.23 -6.27 -18.49
N ASP A 218 1.13 -6.53 -19.19
CA ASP A 218 0.57 -5.64 -20.20
C ASP A 218 -0.93 -5.52 -19.97
N GLU A 219 -1.41 -4.33 -19.63
CA GLU A 219 -2.84 -4.08 -19.37
C GLU A 219 -3.74 -4.36 -20.60
N THR A 220 -3.17 -4.52 -21.80
CA THR A 220 -3.94 -4.96 -22.98
C THR A 220 -4.18 -6.47 -23.01
N ASN A 221 -3.49 -7.24 -22.15
CA ASN A 221 -3.73 -8.65 -21.92
C ASN A 221 -4.82 -8.81 -20.86
N GLU A 222 -5.85 -9.63 -21.16
CA GLU A 222 -6.98 -9.85 -20.25
C GLU A 222 -6.61 -10.61 -18.96
N GLU A 223 -5.43 -11.25 -18.93
CA GLU A 223 -4.91 -11.95 -17.76
C GLU A 223 -4.10 -11.03 -16.83
N ASP A 224 -3.87 -9.76 -17.19
CA ASP A 224 -3.12 -8.79 -16.38
C ASP A 224 -3.98 -7.58 -16.01
N GLU A 225 -3.87 -7.14 -14.76
CA GLU A 225 -4.42 -5.88 -14.26
C GLU A 225 -3.30 -5.06 -13.64
N LEU A 226 -3.19 -3.79 -14.07
CA LEU A 226 -2.21 -2.85 -13.56
C LEU A 226 -2.93 -1.67 -12.89
N VAL A 227 -2.60 -1.40 -11.64
CA VAL A 227 -3.12 -0.24 -10.90
C VAL A 227 -1.95 0.64 -10.49
N ILE A 228 -2.02 1.93 -10.82
CA ILE A 228 -1.01 2.91 -10.44
C ILE A 228 -1.69 4.11 -9.80
N ARG A 229 -1.51 4.26 -8.49
CA ARG A 229 -2.23 5.25 -7.67
C ARG A 229 -1.29 6.07 -6.81
N GLN A 230 -1.66 7.33 -6.60
CA GLN A 230 -1.28 8.07 -5.41
C GLN A 230 -2.43 7.96 -4.41
N ARG A 231 -2.21 7.24 -3.31
CA ARG A 231 -3.25 6.85 -2.34
C ARG A 231 -4.49 6.27 -3.04
N THR A 232 -5.58 7.04 -3.11
CA THR A 232 -6.88 6.66 -3.67
C THR A 232 -7.19 7.35 -4.99
N THR A 233 -6.16 7.90 -5.65
CA THR A 233 -6.28 8.61 -6.93
C THR A 233 -5.44 7.90 -7.98
N ASP A 234 -6.06 7.47 -9.09
CA ASP A 234 -5.33 6.95 -10.24
C ASP A 234 -4.47 8.07 -10.85
N ILE A 235 -3.22 7.75 -11.17
CA ILE A 235 -2.25 8.72 -11.71
C ILE A 235 -1.68 8.21 -13.03
N ASP A 236 -1.33 9.13 -13.93
CA ASP A 236 -0.62 8.82 -15.17
C ASP A 236 0.89 8.97 -14.97
N PRO A 237 1.68 7.88 -14.93
CA PRO A 237 3.12 7.96 -14.67
C PRO A 237 3.91 8.80 -15.67
N THR A 238 3.38 8.99 -16.89
CA THR A 238 4.09 9.74 -17.94
C THR A 238 4.13 11.24 -17.66
N THR A 239 3.17 11.75 -16.88
CA THR A 239 3.00 13.17 -16.56
C THR A 239 3.05 13.47 -15.07
N TYR A 240 2.82 12.47 -14.22
CA TYR A 240 2.86 12.62 -12.77
C TYR A 240 4.29 12.83 -12.26
N SER A 241 4.49 13.83 -11.41
CA SER A 241 5.76 14.09 -10.73
C SER A 241 5.58 13.79 -9.24
N PRO A 242 6.30 12.81 -8.65
CA PRO A 242 6.16 12.46 -7.24
C PRO A 242 6.44 13.65 -6.32
N GLU A 243 5.58 13.92 -5.35
CA GLU A 243 5.70 15.03 -4.41
C GLU A 243 6.01 14.55 -2.98
N SER A 244 6.60 15.42 -2.16
CA SER A 244 6.83 15.15 -0.74
C SER A 244 5.54 14.68 -0.03
N GLY A 245 5.64 13.56 0.68
CA GLY A 245 4.55 12.94 1.44
C GLY A 245 3.64 12.05 0.59
N ASP A 246 3.93 11.84 -0.69
CA ASP A 246 3.21 10.88 -1.51
C ASP A 246 3.37 9.45 -0.99
N ILE A 247 2.30 8.68 -1.17
CA ILE A 247 2.30 7.22 -1.05
C ILE A 247 1.79 6.72 -2.39
N ILE A 248 2.71 6.20 -3.19
CA ILE A 248 2.47 5.68 -4.53
C ILE A 248 2.37 4.17 -4.43
N TRP A 249 1.33 3.61 -5.03
CA TRP A 249 1.13 2.17 -5.15
C TRP A 249 1.11 1.79 -6.62
N VAL A 250 2.06 0.94 -7.01
CA VAL A 250 2.10 0.24 -8.29
C VAL A 250 1.76 -1.21 -8.01
N TYR A 251 0.64 -1.66 -8.54
CA TYR A 251 0.15 -3.01 -8.36
C TYR A 251 0.02 -3.71 -9.70
N VAL A 252 0.49 -4.94 -9.74
CA VAL A 252 0.29 -5.85 -10.85
C VAL A 252 -0.42 -7.07 -10.30
N HIS A 253 -1.59 -7.38 -10.85
CA HIS A 253 -2.20 -8.70 -10.74
C HIS A 253 -2.08 -9.40 -12.09
N SER A 254 -1.67 -10.66 -12.10
CA SER A 254 -1.51 -11.45 -13.31
C SER A 254 -1.77 -12.93 -13.05
N GLN A 255 -2.66 -13.53 -13.85
CA GLN A 255 -2.93 -14.97 -13.82
C GLN A 255 -1.80 -15.81 -14.44
N ARG A 256 -0.80 -15.14 -15.04
CA ARG A 256 0.35 -15.78 -15.69
C ARG A 256 1.57 -15.89 -14.78
N ALA A 257 1.64 -15.04 -13.76
CA ALA A 257 2.60 -15.18 -12.68
C ALA A 257 2.01 -16.12 -11.61
N PRO A 258 2.85 -16.75 -10.75
CA PRO A 258 2.34 -17.53 -9.63
C PRO A 258 1.33 -16.72 -8.81
N GLU A 259 0.18 -17.31 -8.55
CA GLU A 259 -0.72 -16.81 -7.51
C GLU A 259 -0.01 -16.95 -6.17
N ASN A 260 -0.22 -15.96 -5.31
CA ASN A 260 0.18 -16.09 -3.92
C ASN A 260 -1.00 -16.62 -3.09
N GLU A 261 -2.25 -16.31 -3.43
CA GLU A 261 -3.42 -16.86 -2.74
C GLU A 261 -3.54 -18.40 -2.86
N HIS A 262 -3.71 -19.08 -1.71
CA HIS A 262 -4.04 -20.51 -1.62
C HIS A 262 -5.47 -20.76 -1.15
#